data_AF-W1PJT7-F1
#
_entry.id   AF-W1PJT7-F1
#
_cell.length_a   1.000
_cell.length_b   1.000
_cell.length_c   1.000
_cell.angle_alpha   90.00
_cell.angle_beta   90.00
_cell.angle_gamma   90.00
#
_symmetry.space_group_name_H-M   'P 1'
#
loop_
_entity.id
_entity.type
_entity.pdbx_description
1 polymer ?
#
loop_
_entity_poly.entity_id
_entity_poly.type
_entity_poly.pdbx_seq_one_letter_code
_entity_poly.pdbx_strand_id
1 'polypeptide(L)'
;MVLVEWVWEWECHAKGQIVMAGDWRLRGMYDRGEMGAVLRLGLACSSSAPEGRPSMRQVVQVLDGDAPLPELGLGEVNASRRGYDEDHLRLYPTSGGGVVPLSPQSLLSYMAGR
;
A
#
# COMPACT_ATOMS: atom_id res chain seq x y z
N MET A 1 5.32 -0.46 -6.07
CA MET A 1 6.19 -0.73 -4.90
C MET A 1 6.45 -2.23 -4.96
N VAL A 2 7.69 -2.69 -5.16
CA VAL A 2 7.97 -4.11 -5.53
C VAL A 2 7.38 -5.11 -4.53
N LEU A 3 7.43 -4.80 -3.22
CA LEU A 3 6.88 -5.67 -2.18
C LEU A 3 5.34 -5.78 -2.23
N VAL A 4 4.64 -4.67 -2.48
CA VAL A 4 3.17 -4.64 -2.51
C VAL A 4 2.64 -5.46 -3.68
N GLU A 5 3.25 -5.31 -4.85
CA GLU A 5 2.91 -6.08 -6.05
C GLU A 5 3.13 -7.58 -5.83
N TRP A 6 4.25 -7.97 -5.22
CA TRP A 6 4.55 -9.37 -4.92
C TRP A 6 3.55 -9.99 -3.93
N VAL A 7 3.20 -9.27 -2.84
CA VAL A 7 2.21 -9.76 -1.86
C VAL A 7 0.82 -9.83 -2.49
N TRP A 8 0.48 -8.91 -3.39
CA TRP A 8 -0.78 -8.91 -4.13
C TRP A 8 -0.93 -10.14 -5.04
N GLU A 9 0.14 -10.54 -5.72
CA GLU A 9 0.15 -11.76 -6.52
C GLU A 9 -0.18 -13.01 -5.70
N TRP A 10 0.28 -13.09 -4.45
CA TRP A 10 -0.08 -14.19 -3.55
C TRP A 10 -1.57 -14.19 -3.17
N GLU A 11 -2.18 -13.03 -2.98
CA GLU A 11 -3.63 -12.92 -2.69
C GLU A 11 -4.46 -13.30 -3.93
N CYS A 12 -4.14 -12.74 -5.11
CA CYS A 12 -4.95 -12.91 -6.32
C CYS A 12 -4.67 -14.19 -7.12
N HIS A 13 -3.42 -14.61 -7.23
CA HIS A 13 -3.03 -15.73 -8.11
C HIS A 13 -2.81 -17.04 -7.34
N ALA A 14 -2.34 -16.99 -6.09
CA ALA A 14 -2.07 -18.19 -5.31
C ALA A 14 -3.29 -18.72 -4.52
N LYS A 15 -4.50 -18.65 -5.09
CA LYS A 15 -5.75 -19.14 -4.47
C LYS A 15 -6.01 -18.57 -3.06
N GLY A 16 -5.66 -17.31 -2.80
CA GLY A 16 -5.80 -16.71 -1.47
C GLY A 16 -4.77 -17.20 -0.43
N GLN A 17 -3.64 -17.77 -0.86
CA GLN A 17 -2.54 -18.20 0.02
C GLN A 17 -1.59 -17.05 0.39
N ILE A 18 -2.12 -15.87 0.73
CA ILE A 18 -1.29 -14.71 1.10
C ILE A 18 -0.34 -14.97 2.26
N VAL A 19 -0.68 -15.89 3.16
CA VAL A 19 0.19 -16.33 4.27
C VAL A 19 1.56 -16.85 3.81
N MET A 20 1.69 -17.29 2.55
CA MET A 20 2.98 -17.71 1.98
C MET A 20 3.92 -16.54 1.72
N ALA A 21 3.39 -15.31 1.63
CA ALA A 21 4.19 -14.09 1.54
C ALA A 21 4.81 -13.68 2.88
N GLY A 22 4.41 -14.30 3.99
CA GLY A 22 4.97 -14.05 5.32
C GLY A 22 6.44 -14.47 5.43
N ASP A 23 7.17 -13.81 6.33
CA ASP A 23 8.58 -14.10 6.57
C ASP A 23 8.78 -15.58 6.92
N TRP A 24 9.70 -16.25 6.19
CA TRP A 24 10.01 -17.65 6.39
C TRP A 24 10.54 -17.94 7.81
N ARG A 25 11.17 -16.95 8.46
CA ARG A 25 11.67 -17.05 9.83
C ARG A 25 10.55 -17.17 10.85
N LEU A 26 9.34 -16.74 10.50
CA LEU A 26 8.14 -16.81 11.35
C LEU A 26 7.30 -18.07 11.11
N ARG A 27 7.72 -18.96 10.20
CA ARG A 27 6.96 -20.18 9.86
C ARG A 27 6.67 -21.02 11.10
N GLY A 28 5.39 -21.33 11.31
CA GLY A 28 4.91 -22.12 12.45
C GLY A 28 4.84 -21.35 13.78
N MET A 29 5.21 -20.06 13.80
CA MET A 29 5.15 -19.20 14.98
C MET A 29 4.02 -18.16 14.91
N TYR A 30 3.14 -18.27 13.92
CA TYR A 30 1.97 -17.41 13.77
C TYR A 30 0.71 -18.23 13.54
N ASP A 31 -0.43 -17.70 13.99
CA ASP A 31 -1.71 -18.17 13.51
C ASP A 31 -1.92 -17.75 12.03
N ARG A 32 -2.40 -18.68 11.21
CA ARG A 32 -2.54 -18.42 9.76
C ARG A 32 -3.63 -17.38 9.47
N GLY A 33 -4.68 -17.33 10.28
CA GLY A 33 -5.74 -16.33 10.17
C GLY A 33 -5.21 -14.93 10.46
N GLU A 34 -4.49 -14.77 11.58
CA GLU A 34 -3.88 -13.51 11.99
C GLU A 34 -2.85 -13.01 10.96
N MET A 35 -1.96 -13.89 10.48
CA MET A 35 -0.99 -13.54 9.44
C MET A 35 -1.68 -13.09 8.15
N GLY A 36 -2.74 -13.79 7.73
CA GLY A 36 -3.52 -13.40 6.56
C GLY A 36 -4.21 -12.05 6.74
N ALA A 37 -4.75 -11.77 7.92
CA ALA A 37 -5.39 -10.50 8.23
C ALA A 37 -4.38 -9.34 8.20
N VAL A 38 -3.20 -9.50 8.82
CA VAL A 38 -2.14 -8.49 8.85
C VAL A 38 -1.60 -8.19 7.44
N LEU A 39 -1.40 -9.22 6.61
CA LEU A 39 -0.90 -9.02 5.25
C LEU A 39 -1.90 -8.27 4.37
N ARG A 40 -3.20 -8.61 4.45
CA ARG A 40 -4.25 -7.87 3.73
C ARG A 40 -4.41 -6.44 4.27
N LEU A 41 -4.30 -6.23 5.58
CA LEU A 41 -4.31 -4.89 6.18
C LEU A 41 -3.12 -4.05 5.69
N GLY A 42 -1.93 -4.65 5.61
CA GLY A 42 -0.73 -4.01 5.05
C GLY A 42 -0.90 -3.60 3.58
N LEU A 43 -1.55 -4.43 2.76
CA LEU A 43 -1.90 -4.09 1.37
C LEU A 43 -2.84 -2.87 1.31
N ALA A 44 -3.88 -2.82 2.16
CA ALA A 44 -4.80 -1.69 2.24
C ALA A 44 -4.09 -0.38 2.61
N CYS A 45 -3.29 -0.42 3.66
CA CYS A 45 -2.50 0.72 4.14
C CYS A 45 -1.53 1.25 3.06
N SER A 46 -1.04 0.34 2.21
CA SER A 46 -0.10 0.66 1.12
C SER A 46 -0.78 1.06 -0.19
N SER A 47 -2.10 1.24 -0.20
CA SER A 47 -2.86 1.67 -1.39
C SER A 47 -2.29 2.98 -1.98
N SER A 48 -2.16 3.03 -3.31
CA SER A 48 -1.78 4.26 -4.01
C SER A 48 -2.88 5.32 -3.96
N ALA A 49 -4.14 4.89 -3.83
CA ALA A 49 -5.31 5.74 -3.69
C ALA A 49 -5.53 6.03 -2.20
N PRO A 50 -5.39 7.30 -1.74
CA PRO A 50 -5.56 7.67 -0.33
C PRO A 50 -6.91 7.24 0.26
N GLU A 51 -7.97 7.33 -0.54
CA GLU A 51 -9.35 6.93 -0.21
C GLU A 51 -9.50 5.42 0.05
N GLY A 52 -8.58 4.60 -0.48
CA GLY A 52 -8.55 3.16 -0.21
C GLY A 52 -7.80 2.78 1.07
N ARG A 53 -7.17 3.76 1.75
CA ARG A 53 -6.42 3.50 2.99
C ARG A 53 -7.36 3.54 4.20
N PRO A 54 -7.29 2.55 5.11
CA PRO A 54 -8.05 2.61 6.35
C PRO A 54 -7.53 3.73 7.26
N SER A 55 -8.42 4.27 8.08
CA SER A 55 -8.03 5.15 9.18
C SER A 55 -7.24 4.38 10.25
N MET A 56 -6.36 5.06 10.98
CA MET A 56 -5.60 4.42 12.08
C MET A 56 -6.50 3.77 13.13
N ARG A 57 -7.71 4.31 13.36
CA ARG A 57 -8.69 3.69 14.26
C ARG A 57 -9.13 2.31 13.73
N GLN A 58 -9.45 2.20 12.45
CA GLN A 58 -9.83 0.94 11.82
C GLN A 58 -8.67 -0.06 11.82
N VAL A 59 -7.44 0.40 11.56
CA VAL A 59 -6.23 -0.44 11.62
C VAL A 59 -6.09 -1.09 13.00
N VAL A 60 -6.18 -0.30 14.07
CA VAL A 60 -6.04 -0.81 15.44
C VAL A 60 -7.19 -1.77 15.78
N GLN A 61 -8.44 -1.45 15.42
CA GLN A 61 -9.58 -2.35 15.66
C GLN A 61 -9.42 -3.71 14.98
N VAL A 62 -8.83 -3.76 13.78
CA VAL A 62 -8.55 -5.03 13.10
C VAL A 62 -7.41 -5.78 13.79
N LEU A 63 -6.37 -5.09 14.24
CA LEU A 63 -5.23 -5.71 14.94
C LEU A 63 -5.60 -6.25 16.33
N ASP A 64 -6.51 -5.58 17.03
CA ASP A 64 -7.04 -6.03 18.32
C ASP A 64 -8.04 -7.19 18.18
N GLY A 65 -8.47 -7.51 16.95
CA GLY A 65 -9.49 -8.52 16.66
C GLY A 65 -10.94 -8.04 16.92
N ASP A 66 -11.11 -6.77 17.26
CA ASP A 66 -12.40 -6.14 17.56
C ASP A 66 -13.26 -5.87 16.32
N ALA A 67 -12.66 -5.89 15.13
CA ALA A 67 -13.36 -5.75 13.87
C ALA A 67 -12.81 -6.73 12.83
N PRO A 68 -13.67 -7.35 12.00
CA PRO A 68 -13.19 -8.05 10.82
C PRO A 68 -12.49 -7.03 9.91
N LEU A 69 -11.46 -7.49 9.20
CA LEU A 69 -10.91 -6.72 8.11
C LEU A 69 -12.09 -6.37 7.18
N PRO A 70 -12.35 -5.07 6.89
CA PRO A 70 -13.31 -4.73 5.85
C PRO A 70 -12.94 -5.56 4.64
N GLU A 71 -13.90 -6.17 3.96
CA GLU A 71 -13.66 -6.69 2.62
C GLU A 71 -13.22 -5.49 1.79
N LEU A 72 -11.91 -5.24 1.79
CA LEU A 72 -11.26 -4.29 0.94
C LEU A 72 -11.79 -4.63 -0.45
N GLY A 73 -12.22 -3.65 -1.23
CA GLY A 73 -12.65 -3.84 -2.62
C GLY A 73 -11.52 -4.36 -3.51
N LEU A 74 -10.97 -5.53 -3.19
CA LEU A 74 -10.13 -6.35 -4.04
C LEU A 74 -10.97 -6.90 -5.20
N GLY A 75 -12.31 -6.89 -5.05
CA GLY A 75 -13.28 -6.91 -6.16
C GLY A 75 -13.60 -5.48 -6.61
N GLU A 76 -13.47 -5.24 -7.91
CA GLU A 76 -13.64 -3.97 -8.62
C GLU A 76 -12.44 -3.01 -8.61
N VAL A 77 -11.23 -3.55 -8.71
CA VAL A 77 -10.33 -3.00 -9.73
C VAL A 77 -10.99 -3.23 -11.09
N ASN A 78 -11.87 -2.31 -11.49
CA ASN A 78 -12.12 -2.09 -12.90
C ASN A 78 -10.74 -2.02 -13.54
N ALA A 79 -10.50 -2.95 -14.46
CA ALA A 79 -9.38 -2.95 -15.38
C ALA A 79 -9.47 -1.74 -16.34
N SER A 80 -9.76 -0.56 -15.81
CA SER A 80 -9.50 0.69 -16.48
C SER A 80 -7.99 0.85 -16.43
N ARG A 81 -7.34 0.28 -17.46
CA ARG A 81 -6.03 0.62 -17.99
C ARG A 81 -5.58 1.95 -17.38
N ARG A 82 -4.81 1.90 -16.30
CA ARG A 82 -4.04 3.06 -15.88
C ARG A 82 -2.98 3.19 -16.96
N GLY A 83 -3.33 3.93 -18.02
CA GLY A 83 -2.33 4.62 -18.80
C GLY A 83 -1.50 5.38 -17.78
N TYR A 84 -0.29 4.88 -17.54
CA TYR A 84 0.72 5.67 -16.89
C TYR A 84 1.05 6.78 -17.87
N ASP A 85 0.43 7.93 -17.67
CA ASP A 85 0.96 9.17 -18.22
C ASP A 85 2.17 9.51 -17.34
N GLU A 86 3.36 9.23 -17.86
CA GLU A 86 4.65 9.35 -17.18
C GLU A 86 5.10 10.82 -16.97
N ASP A 87 4.22 11.82 -17.12
CA ASP A 87 4.62 13.24 -17.18
C ASP A 87 3.89 14.18 -16.21
N HIS A 88 3.31 13.68 -15.11
CA HIS A 88 2.80 14.58 -14.06
C HIS A 88 3.73 14.64 -12.83
N LEU A 89 4.57 15.69 -12.84
CA LEU A 89 5.44 16.16 -11.75
C LEU A 89 4.88 15.83 -10.36
N ARG A 90 5.52 14.88 -9.67
CA ARG A 90 5.20 14.54 -8.27
C ARG A 90 5.72 15.62 -7.33
N LEU A 91 4.93 16.68 -7.20
CA LEU A 91 5.08 17.75 -6.22
C LEU A 91 4.42 17.31 -4.90
N TYR A 92 5.16 17.38 -3.80
CA TYR A 92 4.56 17.20 -2.46
C TYR A 92 4.34 18.55 -1.79
N PRO A 93 3.14 18.79 -1.22
CA PRO A 93 2.88 19.99 -0.45
C PRO A 93 3.65 19.98 0.87
N THR A 94 4.20 21.13 1.24
CA THR A 94 4.79 21.37 2.56
C THR A 94 3.85 22.19 3.42
N SER A 95 3.98 22.06 4.75
CA SER A 95 3.17 22.74 5.76
C SER A 95 3.21 24.27 5.68
N GLY A 96 4.18 24.85 4.92
CA GLY A 96 4.27 26.28 4.63
C GLY A 96 3.57 26.74 3.34
N GLY A 97 2.75 25.90 2.71
CA GLY A 97 2.04 26.23 1.47
C GLY A 97 2.88 26.17 0.19
N GLY A 98 4.13 25.68 0.30
CA GLY A 98 5.00 25.42 -0.86
C GLY A 98 4.84 24.00 -1.41
N VAL A 99 5.42 23.75 -2.57
CA VAL A 99 5.58 22.41 -3.14
C VAL A 99 7.05 22.15 -3.43
N VAL A 100 7.47 20.90 -3.30
CA VAL A 100 8.87 20.50 -3.49
C VAL A 100 8.98 19.28 -4.42
N PRO A 101 10.01 19.19 -5.27
CA PRO A 101 10.21 18.02 -6.14
C PRO A 101 10.81 16.83 -5.37
N LEU A 102 10.34 15.62 -5.66
CA LEU A 102 10.86 14.38 -5.04
C LEU A 102 12.11 13.80 -5.72
N SER A 103 12.42 14.22 -6.95
CA SER A 103 13.59 13.73 -7.67
C SER A 103 14.83 14.55 -7.34
N PRO A 104 15.98 13.92 -7.02
CA PRO A 104 17.26 14.62 -6.81
C PRO A 104 17.64 15.55 -7.98
N GLN A 105 17.31 15.17 -9.21
CA GLN A 105 17.61 15.96 -10.41
C GLN A 105 16.75 17.23 -10.48
N SER A 106 15.46 17.12 -10.17
CA SER A 106 14.54 18.25 -10.12
C SER A 106 14.80 19.18 -8.92
N LEU A 107 15.37 18.63 -7.84
CA LEU A 107 15.81 19.40 -6.67
C LEU A 107 17.06 20.24 -7.01
N LEU A 108 18.00 19.68 -7.78
CA LEU A 108 19.17 20.41 -8.28
C LEU A 108 18.78 21.52 -9.27
N SER A 109 17.84 21.28 -10.19
CA SER A 109 17.37 22.33 -11.10
C SER A 109 16.62 23.45 -10.37
N TYR A 110 15.83 23.11 -9.34
CA TYR A 110 15.19 24.09 -8.46
C TYR A 110 16.21 24.95 -7.70
N MET A 111 17.25 24.33 -7.16
CA MET A 111 18.32 25.03 -6.43
C MET A 111 19.21 25.87 -7.35
N ALA A 112 19.38 25.47 -8.61
CA ALA A 112 20.13 26.24 -9.61
C ALA A 112 19.37 27.45 -10.18
N GLY A 113 18.06 27.56 -9.91
CA GLY A 113 17.19 28.62 -10.42
C GLY A 113 16.82 29.73 -9.42
N ARG A 114 17.51 29.83 -8.27
CA ARG A 114 17.39 30.96 -7.32
C ARG A 114 18.64 31.84 -7.33
#